data_AF-A0A0G0T908-F1
#
_entry.id   AF-A0A0G0T908-F1
#
_cell.length_a   1.000
_cell.length_b   1.000
_cell.length_c   1.000
_cell.angle_alpha   90.00
_cell.angle_beta   90.00
_cell.angle_gamma   90.00
#
_symmetry.space_group_name_H-M   'P 1'
#
loop_
_entity.id
_entity.type
_entity.pdbx_description
1 polymer ?
#
loop_
_entity_poly.entity_id
_entity_poly.type
_entity_poly.pdbx_seq_one_letter_code
_entity_poly.pdbx_strand_id
1 'polypeptide(L)'
;MEGKTESYHQKSPRWRVYQGLEIVMNTETKKNKITLFPGGFQKVKNYGYPGLDIWTGDDFPDDLKYPDFFIGHSAGASFVLRYAAKRTSQYIFVNPLVKRKGIFFLFSRWIKYAFQEGLPTEKFIPLKYWPGALIKVINLSRIDFLSAAKDIPKENITVIRGKNDNFFCDEEAARIIQENGIRLIEVAAGHDWNENIEEAVARIIRG
;
A
#
# COMPACT_ATOMS: atom_id res chain seq x y z
N MET A 1 -16.76 -18.24 51.95
CA MET A 1 -17.90 -17.33 51.73
C MET A 1 -17.33 -15.92 51.71
N GLU A 2 -17.45 -15.06 50.71
CA GLU A 2 -18.08 -14.99 49.38
C GLU A 2 -17.21 -13.95 48.63
N GLY A 3 -16.78 -14.21 47.40
CA GLY A 3 -17.49 -13.70 46.23
C GLY A 3 -16.83 -12.43 45.69
N LYS A 4 -15.67 -12.55 45.03
CA LYS A 4 -15.17 -11.49 44.13
C LYS A 4 -15.84 -11.68 42.77
N THR A 5 -16.74 -10.77 42.42
CA THR A 5 -17.31 -10.63 41.09
C THR A 5 -16.24 -10.16 40.11
N GLU A 6 -15.77 -11.08 39.26
CA GLU A 6 -15.11 -10.76 38.00
C GLU A 6 -16.16 -10.20 37.04
N SER A 7 -16.04 -8.92 36.64
CA SER A 7 -16.91 -8.34 35.62
C SER A 7 -16.23 -8.35 34.25
N TYR A 8 -16.66 -9.34 33.46
CA TYR A 8 -16.92 -9.29 32.02
C TYR A 8 -15.86 -8.69 31.10
N HIS A 9 -15.02 -9.60 30.60
CA HIS A 9 -14.54 -9.59 29.21
C HIS A 9 -15.70 -9.36 28.23
N GLN A 10 -15.73 -8.20 27.59
CA GLN A 10 -16.36 -8.04 26.28
C GLN A 10 -15.27 -8.09 25.21
N LYS A 11 -14.82 -9.33 24.92
CA LYS A 11 -14.05 -9.61 23.70
C LYS A 11 -15.03 -9.48 22.53
N SER A 12 -15.01 -8.34 21.86
CA SER A 12 -15.72 -8.17 20.59
C SER A 12 -15.11 -9.08 19.51
N PRO A 13 -15.89 -9.48 18.48
CA PRO A 13 -15.58 -10.64 17.67
C PRO A 13 -14.30 -10.47 16.84
N ARG A 14 -13.40 -11.44 16.94
CA ARG A 14 -12.28 -11.66 16.03
C ARG A 14 -12.82 -11.88 14.62
N TRP A 15 -12.67 -10.91 13.73
CA TRP A 15 -12.75 -11.14 12.29
C TRP A 15 -11.34 -11.33 11.75
N ARG A 16 -10.86 -12.58 11.78
CA ARG A 16 -9.77 -13.02 10.91
C ARG A 16 -10.40 -13.49 9.62
N VAL A 17 -10.13 -12.79 8.52
CA VAL A 17 -10.26 -13.37 7.18
C VAL A 17 -8.90 -13.24 6.51
N TYR A 18 -8.08 -14.26 6.69
CA TYR A 18 -6.96 -14.55 5.81
C TYR A 18 -7.50 -15.54 4.79
N GLN A 19 -7.86 -15.08 3.59
CA GLN A 19 -8.02 -16.01 2.48
C GLN A 19 -6.64 -16.33 1.92
N GLY A 20 -6.02 -17.36 2.52
CA GLY A 20 -4.91 -18.07 1.92
C GLY A 20 -5.43 -18.84 0.71
N LEU A 21 -5.19 -18.31 -0.48
CA LEU A 21 -5.08 -19.09 -1.69
C LEU A 21 -3.61 -19.03 -2.09
N GLU A 22 -2.88 -20.10 -1.78
CA GLU A 22 -1.58 -20.34 -2.39
C GLU A 22 -1.80 -20.49 -3.89
N ILE A 23 -1.54 -19.43 -4.67
CA ILE A 23 -1.36 -19.59 -6.10
C ILE A 23 -0.03 -20.33 -6.26
N VAL A 24 -0.14 -21.64 -6.53
CA VAL A 24 0.97 -22.53 -6.86
C VAL A 24 1.45 -22.15 -8.25
N MET A 25 2.39 -21.19 -8.33
CA MET A 25 3.23 -21.06 -9.52
C MET A 25 4.34 -22.10 -9.42
N ASN A 26 4.16 -23.16 -10.20
CA ASN A 26 5.01 -24.33 -10.22
C ASN A 26 6.28 -24.05 -11.05
N THR A 27 7.34 -23.59 -10.40
CA THR A 27 8.74 -23.77 -10.82
C THR A 27 9.63 -23.70 -9.57
N GLU A 28 10.61 -24.59 -9.46
CA GLU A 28 11.45 -24.92 -8.29
C GLU A 28 12.33 -23.78 -7.72
N THR A 29 11.74 -22.63 -7.42
CA THR A 29 12.42 -21.46 -6.86
C THR A 29 11.81 -21.10 -5.52
N LYS A 30 12.67 -20.69 -4.58
CA LYS A 30 12.33 -20.26 -3.22
C LYS A 30 11.12 -19.31 -3.29
N LYS A 31 9.98 -19.72 -2.73
CA LYS A 31 8.72 -18.97 -2.78
C LYS A 31 8.90 -17.64 -2.05
N ASN A 32 9.06 -16.55 -2.80
CA ASN A 32 9.21 -15.21 -2.23
C ASN A 32 7.97 -14.86 -1.39
N LYS A 33 8.18 -14.44 -0.13
CA LYS A 33 7.10 -13.97 0.73
C LYS A 33 6.80 -12.51 0.41
N ILE A 34 5.56 -12.23 0.00
CA ILE A 34 5.12 -10.90 -0.43
C ILE A 34 4.03 -10.41 0.52
N THR A 35 4.12 -9.15 0.94
CA THR A 35 3.03 -8.44 1.61
C THR A 35 2.64 -7.21 0.79
N LEU A 36 1.42 -7.21 0.25
CA LEU A 36 0.87 -6.08 -0.50
C LEU A 36 -0.12 -5.25 0.33
N PHE A 37 -0.04 -3.92 0.17
CA PHE A 37 -0.97 -2.94 0.70
C PHE A 37 -1.62 -2.15 -0.43
N PRO A 38 -2.95 -2.20 -0.56
CA PRO A 38 -3.66 -1.57 -1.66
C PRO A 38 -3.67 -0.04 -1.52
N GLY A 39 -4.01 0.62 -2.64
CA GLY A 39 -4.32 2.05 -2.70
C GLY A 39 -5.53 2.44 -1.86
N GLY A 40 -5.74 3.76 -1.69
CA GLY A 40 -6.78 4.30 -0.82
C GLY A 40 -8.16 3.71 -1.11
N PHE A 41 -8.81 3.19 -0.06
CA PHE A 41 -10.15 2.58 -0.11
C PHE A 41 -10.28 1.32 -0.96
N GLN A 42 -9.21 0.82 -1.60
CA GLN A 42 -9.27 -0.37 -2.47
C GLN A 42 -9.03 -1.67 -1.70
N LYS A 43 -9.61 -2.77 -2.19
CA LYS A 43 -9.36 -4.11 -1.64
C LYS A 43 -8.11 -4.74 -2.23
N VAL A 44 -7.36 -5.47 -1.41
CA VAL A 44 -6.12 -6.16 -1.80
C VAL A 44 -6.36 -7.24 -2.86
N LYS A 45 -7.52 -7.91 -2.81
CA LYS A 45 -7.89 -8.95 -3.79
C LYS A 45 -7.86 -8.48 -5.25
N ASN A 46 -7.95 -7.18 -5.49
CA ASN A 46 -7.96 -6.61 -6.84
C ASN A 46 -6.56 -6.56 -7.48
N TYR A 47 -5.52 -6.93 -6.73
CA TYR A 47 -4.12 -6.80 -7.14
C TYR A 47 -3.52 -8.14 -7.58
N GLY A 48 -4.20 -9.27 -7.38
CA GLY A 48 -3.69 -10.61 -7.69
C GLY A 48 -2.69 -11.17 -6.67
N TYR A 49 -2.45 -10.48 -5.56
CA TYR A 49 -1.51 -10.90 -4.50
C TYR A 49 -2.21 -11.15 -3.15
N PRO A 50 -1.70 -12.08 -2.32
CA PRO A 50 -2.02 -12.10 -0.91
C PRO A 50 -1.62 -10.77 -0.24
N GLY A 51 -2.46 -10.26 0.66
CA GLY A 51 -2.12 -9.06 1.43
C GLY A 51 -3.21 -8.65 2.40
N LEU A 52 -3.20 -7.40 2.83
CA LEU A 52 -4.03 -6.92 3.93
C LEU A 52 -4.95 -5.76 3.51
N ASP A 53 -6.25 -5.90 3.78
CA ASP A 53 -7.24 -4.83 3.65
C ASP A 53 -7.16 -3.84 4.81
N ILE A 54 -6.09 -3.03 4.84
CA ILE A 54 -5.77 -2.06 5.91
C ILE A 54 -6.87 -1.02 6.18
N TRP A 55 -7.78 -0.83 5.23
CA TRP A 55 -8.87 0.13 5.35
C TRP A 55 -10.03 -0.38 6.21
N THR A 56 -10.06 -1.68 6.51
CA THR A 56 -11.18 -2.32 7.23
C THR A 56 -10.86 -2.73 8.66
N GLY A 57 -9.59 -2.64 9.10
CA GLY A 57 -9.15 -3.05 10.45
C GLY A 57 -7.92 -2.28 10.93
N ASP A 58 -7.67 -2.27 12.24
CA ASP A 58 -6.73 -1.35 12.89
C ASP A 58 -5.30 -1.91 13.08
N ASP A 59 -5.13 -3.23 13.00
CA ASP A 59 -3.86 -3.87 13.34
C ASP A 59 -3.07 -4.31 12.10
N PHE A 60 -1.75 -4.10 12.15
CA PHE A 60 -0.79 -4.70 11.24
C PHE A 60 -0.30 -6.04 11.82
N PRO A 61 -0.73 -7.18 11.28
CA PRO A 61 -0.44 -8.49 11.85
C PRO A 61 1.06 -8.82 11.87
N ASP A 62 1.52 -9.47 12.94
CA ASP A 62 2.93 -9.83 13.13
C ASP A 62 3.48 -10.73 12.03
N ASP A 63 2.66 -11.64 11.50
CA ASP A 63 3.04 -12.57 10.44
C ASP A 63 3.33 -11.86 9.10
N LEU A 64 2.80 -10.66 8.91
CA LEU A 64 3.01 -9.83 7.72
C LEU A 64 4.18 -8.84 7.86
N LYS A 65 4.85 -8.78 9.03
CA LYS A 65 5.98 -7.88 9.31
C LYS A 65 7.31 -8.32 8.71
N TYR A 66 7.40 -9.55 8.22
CA TYR A 66 8.65 -10.16 7.75
C TYR A 66 8.54 -10.79 6.35
N PRO A 67 8.15 -10.04 5.30
CA PRO A 67 8.20 -10.53 3.92
C PRO A 67 9.59 -10.32 3.29
N ASP A 68 9.85 -10.99 2.19
CA ASP A 68 10.97 -10.68 1.30
C ASP A 68 10.70 -9.39 0.52
N PHE A 69 9.43 -9.18 0.13
CA PHE A 69 8.97 -7.99 -0.58
C PHE A 69 7.79 -7.31 0.12
N PHE A 70 7.92 -6.00 0.35
CA PHE A 70 6.79 -5.12 0.63
C PHE A 70 6.35 -4.42 -0.64
N ILE A 71 5.04 -4.44 -0.92
CA ILE A 71 4.45 -3.71 -2.03
C ILE A 71 3.42 -2.74 -1.47
N GLY A 72 3.57 -1.45 -1.76
CA GLY A 72 2.60 -0.44 -1.35
C GLY A 72 2.16 0.40 -2.52
N HIS A 73 0.86 0.43 -2.81
CA HIS A 73 0.30 1.30 -3.84
C HIS A 73 -0.31 2.56 -3.21
N SER A 74 0.02 3.74 -3.74
CA SER A 74 -0.59 5.02 -3.33
C SER A 74 -0.54 5.20 -1.81
N ALA A 75 -1.68 5.38 -1.12
CA ALA A 75 -1.73 5.47 0.34
C ALA A 75 -1.20 4.21 1.07
N GLY A 76 -1.23 3.04 0.43
CA GLY A 76 -0.59 1.82 0.92
C GLY A 76 0.94 1.94 1.00
N ALA A 77 1.59 2.73 0.14
CA ALA A 77 3.03 3.02 0.24
C ALA A 77 3.37 3.75 1.55
N SER A 78 2.58 4.76 1.90
CA SER A 78 2.72 5.47 3.18
C SER A 78 2.45 4.54 4.37
N PHE A 79 1.53 3.58 4.24
CA PHE A 79 1.29 2.58 5.28
C PHE A 79 2.52 1.68 5.49
N VAL A 80 3.11 1.15 4.40
CA VAL A 80 4.35 0.37 4.45
C VAL A 80 5.43 1.17 5.17
N LEU A 81 5.65 2.43 4.80
CA LEU A 81 6.68 3.27 5.40
C LEU A 81 6.48 3.52 6.90
N ARG A 82 5.22 3.55 7.38
CA ARG A 82 4.91 3.73 8.79
C ARG A 82 5.15 2.47 9.64
N TYR A 83 4.90 1.29 9.07
CA TYR A 83 4.74 0.06 9.85
C TYR A 83 5.69 -1.09 9.46
N ALA A 84 6.39 -1.01 8.33
CA ALA A 84 7.35 -2.03 7.93
C ALA A 84 8.61 -1.95 8.79
N ALA A 85 8.76 -2.93 9.68
CA ALA A 85 9.79 -2.97 10.71
C ALA A 85 11.15 -3.55 10.23
N LYS A 86 11.20 -4.25 9.09
CA LYS A 86 12.40 -4.97 8.63
C LYS A 86 13.07 -4.28 7.45
N ARG A 87 14.16 -3.55 7.72
CA ARG A 87 14.89 -2.75 6.71
C ARG A 87 15.69 -3.55 5.68
N THR A 88 15.67 -4.88 5.75
CA THR A 88 16.36 -5.79 4.83
C THR A 88 15.45 -6.38 3.75
N SER A 89 14.14 -6.15 3.81
CA SER A 89 13.22 -6.51 2.74
C SER A 89 13.44 -5.61 1.51
N GLN A 90 13.00 -6.09 0.36
CA GLN A 90 12.86 -5.25 -0.85
C GLN A 90 11.52 -4.49 -0.78
N TYR A 91 11.52 -3.25 -1.22
CA TYR A 91 10.36 -2.36 -1.18
C TYR A 91 10.00 -1.91 -2.59
N ILE A 92 8.76 -2.18 -2.98
CA ILE A 92 8.19 -1.76 -4.26
C ILE A 92 7.06 -0.78 -3.96
N PHE A 93 7.30 0.50 -4.25
CA PHE A 93 6.30 1.54 -4.06
C PHE A 93 5.68 1.91 -5.41
N VAL A 94 4.38 1.71 -5.54
CA VAL A 94 3.65 2.02 -6.77
C VAL A 94 2.91 3.33 -6.57
N ASN A 95 3.12 4.28 -7.49
CA ASN A 95 2.50 5.61 -7.47
C ASN A 95 2.46 6.26 -6.05
N PRO A 96 3.59 6.31 -5.31
CA PRO A 96 3.59 6.80 -3.94
C PRO A 96 3.32 8.31 -3.88
N LEU A 97 2.77 8.75 -2.75
CA LEU A 97 2.70 10.17 -2.40
C LEU A 97 4.09 10.62 -1.90
N VAL A 98 4.90 11.18 -2.81
CA VAL A 98 6.30 11.53 -2.49
C VAL A 98 6.40 12.71 -1.52
N LYS A 99 5.70 13.80 -1.82
CA LYS A 99 5.71 15.02 -1.00
C LYS A 99 4.54 15.03 -0.04
N ARG A 100 4.77 15.53 1.17
CA ARG A 100 3.67 15.95 2.05
C ARG A 100 2.91 17.10 1.39
N LYS A 101 1.69 16.82 0.93
CA LYS A 101 0.79 17.83 0.38
C LYS A 101 -0.31 18.15 1.40
N GLY A 102 -0.78 19.40 1.42
CA GLY A 102 -1.88 19.80 2.29
C GLY A 102 -3.14 18.98 2.00
N ILE A 103 -3.94 18.68 3.02
CA ILE A 103 -5.12 17.80 2.86
C ILE A 103 -6.11 18.34 1.82
N PHE A 104 -6.29 19.66 1.76
CA PHE A 104 -7.14 20.31 0.75
C PHE A 104 -6.59 20.13 -0.67
N PHE A 105 -5.26 20.21 -0.84
CA PHE A 105 -4.64 19.97 -2.13
C PHE A 105 -4.86 18.52 -2.57
N LEU A 106 -4.62 17.56 -1.68
CA LEU A 106 -4.87 16.14 -1.95
C LEU A 106 -6.33 15.91 -2.31
N PHE A 107 -7.27 16.46 -1.56
CA PHE A 107 -8.70 16.35 -1.85
C PHE A 107 -9.04 16.87 -3.26
N SER A 108 -8.49 18.01 -3.67
CA SER A 108 -8.71 18.52 -5.03
C SER A 108 -8.12 17.60 -6.12
N ARG A 109 -6.98 16.94 -5.85
CA ARG A 109 -6.41 15.92 -6.75
C ARG A 109 -7.28 14.67 -6.81
N TRP A 110 -7.84 14.21 -5.69
CA TRP A 110 -8.81 13.11 -5.63
C TRP A 110 -10.07 13.42 -6.45
N ILE A 111 -10.59 14.65 -6.37
CA ILE A 111 -11.72 15.08 -7.20
C ILE A 111 -11.35 15.04 -8.68
N LYS A 112 -10.20 15.63 -9.06
CA LYS A 112 -9.74 15.62 -10.47
C LYS A 112 -9.56 14.20 -11.00
N TYR A 113 -8.94 13.34 -10.21
CA TYR A 113 -8.77 11.92 -10.50
C TYR A 113 -10.12 11.24 -10.74
N ALA A 114 -11.09 11.41 -9.83
CA ALA A 114 -12.41 10.82 -9.94
C ALA A 114 -13.15 11.25 -11.22
N PHE A 115 -12.95 12.48 -11.68
CA PHE A 115 -13.55 12.97 -12.93
C PHE A 115 -12.83 12.47 -14.19
N GLN A 116 -11.52 12.25 -14.15
CA GLN A 116 -10.72 11.90 -15.34
C GLN A 116 -10.55 10.39 -15.54
N GLU A 117 -10.29 9.64 -14.47
CA GLU A 117 -10.12 8.18 -14.54
C GLU A 117 -11.39 7.41 -14.14
N GLY A 118 -12.36 8.08 -13.49
CA GLY A 118 -13.57 7.45 -12.96
C GLY A 118 -13.34 6.79 -11.60
N LEU A 119 -14.43 6.27 -11.00
CA LEU A 119 -14.40 5.55 -9.73
C LEU A 119 -14.87 4.10 -9.96
N PRO A 120 -13.97 3.11 -10.06
CA PRO A 120 -14.34 1.71 -10.21
C PRO A 120 -14.95 1.18 -8.90
N THR A 121 -16.27 1.33 -8.77
CA THR A 121 -17.01 1.07 -7.52
C THR A 121 -16.81 -0.34 -6.97
N GLU A 122 -16.63 -1.32 -7.85
CA GLU A 122 -16.39 -2.73 -7.54
C GLU A 122 -15.06 -2.98 -6.83
N LYS A 123 -14.08 -2.08 -6.97
CA LYS A 123 -12.76 -2.20 -6.36
C LYS A 123 -12.72 -1.70 -4.90
N PHE A 124 -13.70 -0.90 -4.48
CA PHE A 124 -13.67 -0.26 -3.16
C PHE A 124 -14.15 -1.16 -2.01
N ILE A 125 -13.73 -0.79 -0.80
CA ILE A 125 -14.27 -1.31 0.46
C ILE A 125 -15.74 -0.87 0.65
N PRO A 126 -16.55 -1.64 1.40
CA PRO A 126 -17.92 -1.25 1.72
C PRO A 126 -18.00 0.12 2.41
N LEU A 127 -19.04 0.90 2.08
CA LEU A 127 -19.25 2.27 2.58
C LEU A 127 -19.18 2.40 4.11
N LYS A 128 -19.61 1.38 4.85
CA LYS A 128 -19.55 1.36 6.32
C LYS A 128 -18.13 1.53 6.90
N TYR A 129 -17.09 1.23 6.13
CA TYR A 129 -15.69 1.38 6.55
C TYR A 129 -15.08 2.74 6.16
N TRP A 130 -15.77 3.54 5.33
CA TRP A 130 -15.22 4.78 4.79
C TRP A 130 -14.84 5.81 5.86
N PRO A 131 -15.60 6.02 6.95
CA PRO A 131 -15.19 6.98 7.98
C PRO A 131 -13.82 6.64 8.61
N GLY A 132 -13.62 5.37 8.96
CA GLY A 132 -12.35 4.88 9.52
C GLY A 132 -11.22 4.90 8.49
N ALA A 133 -11.51 4.49 7.25
CA ALA A 133 -10.55 4.54 6.16
C ALA A 133 -10.10 5.98 5.84
N LEU A 134 -11.02 6.95 5.86
CA LEU A 134 -10.70 8.35 5.62
C LEU A 134 -9.77 8.91 6.71
N ILE A 135 -10.03 8.62 7.98
CA ILE A 135 -9.14 9.01 9.08
C ILE A 135 -7.73 8.41 8.86
N LYS A 136 -7.65 7.15 8.44
CA LYS A 136 -6.37 6.51 8.11
C LYS A 136 -5.67 7.20 6.94
N VAL A 137 -6.37 7.45 5.83
CA VAL A 137 -5.81 8.15 4.67
C VAL A 137 -5.28 9.53 5.06
N ILE A 138 -6.02 10.30 5.86
CA ILE A 138 -5.58 11.62 6.37
C ILE A 138 -4.29 11.49 7.20
N ASN A 139 -4.20 10.47 8.04
CA ASN A 139 -3.01 10.24 8.85
C ASN A 139 -1.81 9.81 7.99
N LEU A 140 -2.04 8.93 7.02
CA LEU A 140 -1.00 8.44 6.10
C LEU A 140 -0.52 9.53 5.15
N SER A 141 -1.39 10.45 4.73
CA SER A 141 -1.02 11.55 3.84
C SER A 141 -0.09 12.59 4.47
N ARG A 142 0.10 12.53 5.79
CA ARG A 142 1.06 13.36 6.53
C ARG A 142 2.47 12.80 6.51
N ILE A 143 2.64 11.56 6.05
CA ILE A 143 3.94 10.89 5.96
C ILE A 143 4.67 11.46 4.76
N ASP A 144 5.85 12.03 5.02
CA ASP A 144 6.78 12.42 3.96
C ASP A 144 7.57 11.19 3.51
N PHE A 145 7.51 10.87 2.22
CA PHE A 145 8.08 9.64 1.68
C PHE A 145 9.59 9.58 1.89
N LEU A 146 10.31 10.66 1.56
CA LEU A 146 11.77 10.69 1.64
C LEU A 146 12.25 10.58 3.08
N SER A 147 11.62 11.32 3.99
CA SER A 147 11.93 11.28 5.42
C SER A 147 11.65 9.90 6.01
N ALA A 148 10.53 9.27 5.66
CA ALA A 148 10.19 7.94 6.18
C ALA A 148 11.06 6.83 5.56
N ALA A 149 11.49 6.99 4.31
CA ALA A 149 12.36 6.05 3.60
C ALA A 149 13.86 6.29 3.85
N LYS A 150 14.24 7.28 4.66
CA LYS A 150 15.65 7.69 4.84
C LYS A 150 16.55 6.59 5.37
N ASP A 151 16.00 5.72 6.21
CA ASP A 151 16.73 4.67 6.91
C ASP A 151 16.64 3.31 6.18
N ILE A 152 15.91 3.23 5.05
CA ILE A 152 15.88 2.04 4.19
C ILE A 152 17.03 2.18 3.17
N PRO A 153 17.90 1.16 2.99
CA PRO A 153 18.94 1.19 1.97
C PRO A 153 18.33 1.46 0.59
N LYS A 154 18.91 2.39 -0.18
CA LYS A 154 18.30 2.86 -1.45
C LYS A 154 18.22 1.77 -2.49
N GLU A 155 19.19 0.86 -2.49
CA GLU A 155 19.24 -0.36 -3.30
C GLU A 155 18.06 -1.31 -3.04
N ASN A 156 17.42 -1.22 -1.86
CA ASN A 156 16.24 -2.01 -1.51
C ASN A 156 14.93 -1.32 -1.91
N ILE A 157 14.97 -0.12 -2.50
CA ILE A 157 13.78 0.65 -2.85
C ILE A 157 13.67 0.75 -4.36
N THR A 158 12.57 0.26 -4.90
CA THR A 158 12.14 0.54 -6.27
C THR A 158 10.80 1.25 -6.26
N VAL A 159 10.71 2.37 -6.96
CA VAL A 159 9.44 3.07 -7.21
C VAL A 159 8.98 2.76 -8.63
N ILE A 160 7.71 2.40 -8.78
CA ILE A 160 7.02 2.29 -10.06
C ILE A 160 6.06 3.46 -10.19
N ARG A 161 6.17 4.20 -11.29
CA ARG A 161 5.27 5.30 -11.65
C ARG A 161 4.51 4.96 -12.92
N GLY A 162 3.19 5.15 -12.90
CA GLY A 162 2.41 5.28 -14.12
C GLY A 162 2.71 6.63 -14.78
N LYS A 163 3.21 6.64 -16.02
CA LYS A 163 3.54 7.87 -16.76
C LYS A 163 2.35 8.83 -16.88
N ASN A 164 1.13 8.32 -16.81
CA ASN A 164 -0.10 9.11 -16.90
C ASN A 164 -0.68 9.48 -15.52
N ASP A 165 -0.05 9.10 -14.40
CA ASP A 165 -0.41 9.62 -13.07
C ASP A 165 0.03 11.08 -12.95
N ASN A 166 -0.87 11.97 -13.37
CA ASN A 166 -0.67 13.40 -13.30
C ASN A 166 -1.20 14.01 -11.99
N PHE A 167 -1.64 13.19 -11.03
CA PHE A 167 -2.38 13.64 -9.85
C PHE A 167 -1.60 13.49 -8.56
N PHE A 168 -1.01 12.32 -8.36
CA PHE A 168 -0.42 11.91 -7.08
C PHE A 168 1.09 11.70 -7.20
N CYS A 169 1.53 10.91 -8.18
CA CYS A 169 2.94 10.69 -8.51
C CYS A 169 3.30 11.33 -9.87
N ASP A 170 3.22 12.66 -9.90
CA ASP A 170 3.48 13.50 -11.09
C ASP A 170 4.99 13.60 -11.45
N GLU A 171 5.30 14.33 -12.53
CA GLU A 171 6.69 14.56 -13.00
C GLU A 171 7.59 15.14 -11.91
N GLU A 172 7.05 16.00 -11.06
CA GLU A 172 7.80 16.57 -9.94
C GLU A 172 8.18 15.48 -8.94
N ALA A 173 7.24 14.59 -8.59
CA ALA A 173 7.50 13.43 -7.75
C ALA A 173 8.57 12.51 -8.36
N ALA A 174 8.49 12.23 -9.67
CA ALA A 174 9.47 11.42 -10.41
C ALA A 174 10.88 12.02 -10.30
N ARG A 175 11.02 13.32 -10.56
CA ARG A 175 12.29 14.03 -10.46
C ARG A 175 12.88 13.93 -9.05
N ILE A 176 12.06 14.15 -8.02
CA ILE A 176 12.50 14.07 -6.61
C ILE A 176 13.02 12.67 -6.27
N ILE A 177 12.31 11.62 -6.71
CA ILE A 177 12.72 10.23 -6.48
C ILE A 177 14.12 9.99 -7.09
N GLN A 178 14.31 10.40 -8.35
CA GLN A 178 15.57 10.23 -9.07
C GLN A 178 16.72 11.05 -8.45
N GLU A 179 16.48 12.31 -8.09
CA GLU A 179 17.45 13.18 -7.42
C GLU A 179 17.93 12.61 -6.07
N ASN A 180 17.12 11.75 -5.44
CA ASN A 180 17.46 11.07 -4.19
C ASN A 180 18.08 9.67 -4.39
N GLY A 181 18.48 9.34 -5.63
CA GLY A 181 19.15 8.07 -5.96
C GLY A 181 18.27 6.83 -5.78
N ILE A 182 16.94 7.00 -5.74
CA ILE A 182 16.01 5.88 -5.65
C ILE A 182 15.70 5.38 -7.07
N ARG A 183 15.73 4.06 -7.26
CA ARG A 183 15.40 3.44 -8.55
C ARG A 183 13.96 3.76 -8.93
N LEU A 184 13.76 4.39 -10.08
CA LEU A 184 12.45 4.70 -10.65
C LEU A 184 12.23 3.91 -11.94
N ILE A 185 11.08 3.24 -12.04
CA ILE A 185 10.60 2.56 -13.24
C ILE A 185 9.31 3.24 -13.67
N GLU A 186 9.24 3.66 -14.92
CA GLU A 186 8.04 4.29 -15.48
C GLU A 186 7.33 3.35 -16.46
N VAL A 187 6.03 3.18 -16.28
CA VAL A 187 5.19 2.29 -17.10
C VAL A 187 4.04 3.04 -17.75
N ALA A 188 3.51 2.51 -18.85
CA ALA A 188 2.34 3.06 -19.54
C ALA A 188 1.04 2.80 -18.73
N ALA A 189 0.87 3.51 -17.62
CA ALA A 189 -0.29 3.38 -16.72
C ALA A 189 -0.69 4.74 -16.12
N GLY A 190 -1.91 4.82 -15.59
CA GLY A 190 -2.40 5.93 -14.78
C GLY A 190 -2.06 5.75 -13.30
N HIS A 191 -2.92 6.30 -12.42
CA HIS A 191 -2.74 6.08 -10.99
C HIS A 191 -3.13 4.66 -10.57
N ASP A 192 -4.18 4.10 -11.15
CA ASP A 192 -4.72 2.81 -10.73
C ASP A 192 -3.86 1.60 -11.16
N TRP A 193 -3.92 0.54 -10.35
CA TRP A 193 -3.26 -0.73 -10.64
C TRP A 193 -3.84 -1.38 -11.91
N ASN A 194 -2.95 -1.77 -12.82
CA ASN A 194 -3.26 -2.46 -14.07
C ASN A 194 -2.16 -3.47 -14.46
N GLU A 195 -2.34 -4.14 -15.59
CA GLU A 195 -1.41 -5.15 -16.12
C GLU A 195 0.03 -4.65 -16.34
N ASN A 196 0.21 -3.39 -16.75
CA ASN A 196 1.55 -2.82 -16.96
C ASN A 196 2.30 -2.62 -15.63
N ILE A 197 1.58 -2.22 -14.57
CA ILE A 197 2.13 -2.14 -13.22
C ILE A 197 2.41 -3.54 -12.70
N GLU A 198 1.46 -4.47 -12.86
CA GLU A 198 1.59 -5.86 -12.41
C GLU A 198 2.80 -6.55 -13.04
N GLU A 199 3.01 -6.37 -14.34
CA GLU A 199 4.15 -6.93 -15.05
C GLU A 199 5.48 -6.35 -14.53
N ALA A 200 5.55 -5.03 -14.31
CA ALA A 200 6.75 -4.39 -13.77
C ALA A 200 7.07 -4.90 -12.35
N VAL A 201 6.05 -5.08 -11.51
CA VAL A 201 6.20 -5.67 -10.18
C VAL A 201 6.69 -7.11 -10.28
N ALA A 202 6.10 -7.93 -11.15
CA ALA A 202 6.48 -9.32 -11.34
C ALA A 202 7.94 -9.46 -11.82
N ARG A 203 8.40 -8.59 -12.72
CA ARG A 203 9.81 -8.56 -13.16
C ARG A 203 10.76 -8.28 -12.00
N ILE A 204 10.47 -7.31 -11.13
CA ILE A 204 11.31 -7.02 -9.95
C ILE A 204 11.38 -8.22 -9.00
N ILE A 205 10.25 -8.89 -8.78
CA ILE A 205 10.18 -10.05 -7.86
C ILE A 205 10.96 -11.26 -8.41
N ARG A 206 11.00 -11.43 -9.74
CA ARG A 206 11.70 -12.55 -10.39
C ARG A 206 13.21 -12.37 -10.47
N GLY A 207 13.71 -11.13 -10.43
CA GLY A 207 15.12 -10.80 -10.60
C GLY A 207 15.49 -10.63 -12.06
#